data_AF-A0A8J7GA38-F1
#
_entry.id   AF-A0A8J7GA38-F1
#
_cell.length_a   1.000
_cell.length_b   1.000
_cell.length_c   1.000
_cell.angle_alpha   90.00
_cell.angle_beta   90.00
_cell.angle_gamma   90.00
#
_symmetry.space_group_name_H-M   'P 1'
#
loop_
_entity.id
_entity.type
_entity.pdbx_description
1 polymer ?
#
loop_
_entity_poly.entity_id
_entity_poly.type
_entity_poly.pdbx_seq_one_letter_code
_entity_poly.pdbx_strand_id
1 'polypeptide(L)' 'MTVALRRPPQPVVRKWSLAVRGGWSHAITMPGVTRDMIDRFVHDITVAANTGAYLWAVTLAA' A
#
# COMPACT_ATOMS: atom_id res chain seq x y z
N MET A 1 1.50 12.52 -5.55
CA MET A 1 0.13 12.24 -5.05
C MET A 1 0.24 11.42 -3.77
N THR A 2 -0.67 11.58 -2.81
CA THR A 2 -0.61 10.84 -1.53
C THR A 2 -1.89 10.01 -1.35
N VAL A 3 -1.74 8.73 -1.05
CA VAL A 3 -2.84 7.80 -0.78
C VAL A 3 -2.74 7.30 0.66
N ALA A 4 -3.83 7.41 1.42
CA ALA A 4 -3.92 6.87 2.76
C ALA A 4 -4.35 5.39 2.74
N LEU A 5 -3.71 4.58 3.57
CA LEU A 5 -3.91 3.14 3.66
C LEU A 5 -4.15 2.77 5.13
N ARG A 6 -5.11 1.86 5.40
CA ARG A 6 -5.17 1.22 6.72
C ARG A 6 -3.86 0.46 6.96
N ARG A 7 -3.39 0.44 8.22
CA ARG A 7 -2.12 -0.20 8.64
C ARG A 7 -1.88 -1.52 7.88
N PRO A 8 -0.90 -1.57 6.95
CA PRO A 8 -0.58 -2.78 6.23
C PRO A 8 0.04 -3.83 7.16
N PRO A 9 0.09 -5.11 6.74
CA PRO A 9 0.80 -6.16 7.48
C PRO A 9 2.26 -5.78 7.72
N GLN A 10 2.80 -6.17 8.89
CA GLN A 10 4.16 -5.79 9.31
C GLN A 10 5.27 -6.14 8.29
N PRO A 11 5.21 -7.27 7.55
CA PRO A 11 6.19 -7.56 6.50
C PRO A 11 6.23 -6.49 5.39
N VAL A 12 5.05 -6.00 4.98
CA VAL A 12 4.93 -4.95 3.95
C VAL A 12 5.45 -3.62 4.47
N VAL A 13 5.10 -3.26 5.71
CA VAL A 13 5.57 -2.02 6.35
C VAL A 13 7.09 -1.97 6.38
N ARG A 14 7.76 -3.09 6.71
CA ARG A 14 9.22 -3.16 6.75
C ARG A 14 9.83 -3.12 5.35
N LYS A 15 9.30 -3.89 4.39
CA LYS A 15 9.84 -3.97 3.03
C LYS A 15 9.78 -2.61 2.30
N TRP A 16 8.70 -1.87 2.52
CA TRP A 16 8.44 -0.60 1.83
C TRP A 16 8.68 0.65 2.70
N SER A 17 9.29 0.49 3.88
CA SER A 17 9.60 1.58 4.83
C SER A 17 8.42 2.51 5.11
N LEU A 18 7.24 1.93 5.30
CA LEU A 18 6.01 2.70 5.47
C LEU A 18 5.94 3.34 6.86
N ALA A 19 5.66 4.65 6.90
CA ALA A 19 5.36 5.33 8.15
C ALA A 19 3.94 4.99 8.62
N VAL A 20 3.82 4.41 9.82
CA VAL A 20 2.53 4.04 10.41
C VAL A 20 2.24 4.91 11.64
N ARG A 21 1.14 5.67 11.61
CA ARG A 21 0.67 6.50 12.73
C ARG A 21 -0.83 6.30 12.93
N GLY A 22 -1.26 6.07 14.16
CA GLY A 22 -2.68 5.95 14.50
C GLY A 22 -3.43 4.82 13.77
N GLY A 23 -2.74 3.76 13.34
CA GLY A 23 -3.35 2.67 12.57
C GLY A 23 -3.50 2.94 11.08
N TRP A 24 -2.91 4.03 10.59
CA TRP A 24 -2.89 4.40 9.18
C TRP A 24 -1.46 4.57 8.68
N SER A 25 -1.31 4.42 7.37
CA SER A 25 -0.06 4.62 6.62
C SER A 25 -0.36 5.48 5.40
N HIS A 26 0.68 6.06 4.81
CA HIS A 26 0.56 6.80 3.55
C HIS A 26 1.57 6.30 2.53
N ALA A 27 1.14 6.22 1.27
CA ALA A 27 2.01 6.04 0.12
C ALA A 27 2.06 7.36 -0.65
N ILE A 28 3.28 7.86 -0.92
CA ILE A 28 3.50 9.12 -1.63
C ILE A 28 4.19 8.82 -2.96
N THR A 29 3.57 9.22 -4.06
CA THR A 29 4.19 9.16 -5.38
C THR A 29 5.03 10.41 -5.60
N MET A 30 6.33 10.25 -5.44
CA MET A 30 7.36 11.24 -5.74
C MET A 30 7.92 11.02 -7.16
N PRO A 31 8.62 12.01 -7.76
CA PRO A 31 9.36 11.78 -9.00
C PRO A 31 10.29 10.56 -8.87
N GLY A 32 10.24 9.66 -9.85
CA GLY A 32 10.99 8.39 -9.84
C GLY A 32 10.19 7.18 -9.34
N VAL A 33 9.01 7.37 -8.75
CA VAL A 33 8.08 6.26 -8.49
C VAL A 33 7.43 5.84 -9.81
N THR A 34 7.66 4.60 -10.22
CA THR A 34 7.14 4.04 -11.47
C THR A 34 5.87 3.22 -11.24
N ARG A 35 5.13 2.95 -12.31
CA ARG A 35 3.98 2.05 -12.29
C ARG A 35 4.37 0.66 -11.77
N ASP A 36 5.46 0.09 -12.26
CA ASP A 36 5.98 -1.20 -11.80
C ASP A 36 6.23 -1.25 -10.28
N MET A 37 6.71 -0.16 -9.69
CA MET A 37 6.90 -0.09 -8.24
C MET A 37 5.57 -0.13 -7.50
N ILE A 38 4.57 0.58 -8.01
CA ILE A 38 3.21 0.57 -7.46
C ILE A 38 2.57 -0.81 -7.62
N ASP A 39 2.73 -1.45 -8.77
CA ASP A 39 2.16 -2.78 -9.03
C ASP A 39 2.78 -3.84 -8.10
N ARG A 40 4.10 -3.80 -7.89
CA ARG A 40 4.77 -4.67 -6.90
C ARG A 40 4.32 -4.39 -5.48
N PHE A 41 4.12 -3.12 -5.12
CA PHE A 41 3.64 -2.73 -3.81
C PHE A 41 2.21 -3.24 -3.55
N VAL A 42 1.31 -3.09 -4.53
CA VAL A 42 -0.05 -3.60 -4.46
C VAL A 42 -0.04 -5.12 -4.35
N HIS A 43 0.76 -5.82 -5.16
CA HIS A 43 0.91 -7.26 -5.08
C HIS A 43 1.35 -7.74 -3.70
N ASP A 44 2.38 -7.10 -3.12
CA ASP A 44 2.86 -7.43 -1.77
C ASP A 44 1.78 -7.21 -0.69
N ILE A 45 1.00 -6.13 -0.80
CA ILE A 45 -0.14 -5.89 0.08
C ILE A 45 -1.19 -6.99 -0.08
N THR A 46 -1.56 -7.34 -1.31
CA THR A 46 -2.60 -8.35 -1.57
C THR A 46 -2.20 -9.72 -1.05
N VAL A 47 -0.96 -10.14 -1.32
CA VAL A 47 -0.42 -11.43 -0.84
C VAL A 47 -0.34 -11.46 0.69
N ALA A 48 0.15 -10.37 1.31
CA ALA A 48 0.29 -10.32 2.76
C ALA A 48 -1.05 -10.13 3.48
N ALA A 49 -2.05 -9.53 2.83
CA ALA A 49 -3.31 -9.18 3.47
C ALA A 49 -4.22 -10.38 3.68
N ASN A 50 -4.37 -11.28 2.69
CA ASN A 50 -5.28 -12.44 2.68
C ASN A 50 -6.63 -12.30 3.44
N THR A 51 -7.11 -11.06 3.60
CA THR A 51 -8.23 -10.62 4.43
C THR A 51 -8.85 -9.47 3.65
N GLY A 52 -10.13 -9.61 3.28
CA GLY A 52 -10.86 -8.78 2.29
C GLY A 52 -10.98 -7.27 2.56
N ALA A 53 -10.15 -6.68 3.41
CA ALA A 53 -10.18 -5.27 3.82
C ALA A 53 -9.60 -4.27 2.80
N TYR A 54 -8.93 -4.73 1.73
CA TYR A 54 -8.28 -3.86 0.74
C TYR A 54 -8.90 -3.92 -0.66
N LEU A 55 -9.92 -4.77 -0.86
CA LEU A 55 -10.58 -4.92 -2.17
C LEU A 55 -11.26 -3.62 -2.64
N TRP A 56 -11.86 -2.85 -1.72
CA TRP A 56 -12.52 -1.58 -2.06
C TRP A 56 -11.55 -0.49 -2.58
N ALA A 57 -10.27 -0.54 -2.20
CA ALA A 57 -9.28 0.44 -2.62
C ALA A 57 -8.77 0.16 -4.06
N VAL A 58 -8.88 -1.08 -4.53
CA VAL A 58 -8.47 -1.49 -5.88
C VAL A 58 -9.59 -1.24 -6.90
N THR A 59 -10.86 -1.40 -6.50
CA THR A 59 -12.02 -1.21 -7.39
C THR A 59 -12.28 0.24 -7.79
N LEU A 60 -11.81 1.23 -7.02
CA LEU A 60 -12.00 2.66 -7.34
C LEU A 60 -10.91 3.26 -8.25
N ALA A 61 -9.90 2.46 -8.61
CA ALA A 61 -8.79 2.89 -9.46
C ALA A 61 -8.83 2.29 -10.88
N ALA A 62 -9.90 1.55 -11.22
CA ALA A 62 -10.17 0.98 -12.55
C ALA A 62 -11.41 1.65 -13.17
#